data_AF-A0A1Y5E648-F1
#
_entry.id   AF-A0A1Y5E648-F1
#
_cell.length_a   1.000
_cell.length_b   1.000
_cell.length_c   1.000
_cell.angle_alpha   90.00
_cell.angle_beta   90.00
_cell.angle_gamma   90.00
#
_symmetry.space_group_name_H-M   'P 1'
#
loop_
_entity.id
_entity.type
_entity.pdbx_description
1 polymer ?
#
loop_
_entity_poly.entity_id
_entity_poly.type
_entity_poly.pdbx_seq_one_letter_code
_entity_poly.pdbx_strand_id
1 'polypeptide(L)'
;MISKKVRELFVSLMEASDDSPVSYDVETEQYSGFFNNAVVDKYIELGALELVEGGSGATTILLNNRDDFLSSFAAGIREANNGSDQSYADYNANPFAFSVGYEHLHQVAKKKRKLSGYICHGFERDDTGLIHQQ
;
A
#
# COMPACT_ATOMS: atom_id res chain seq x y z
N MET A 1 -0.66 -13.79 -8.92
CA MET A 1 -0.70 -12.40 -9.45
C MET A 1 -1.88 -11.68 -8.83
N ILE A 2 -1.61 -10.62 -8.10
CA ILE A 2 -2.64 -9.83 -7.43
C ILE A 2 -3.42 -9.05 -8.49
N SER A 3 -4.75 -9.02 -8.36
CA SER A 3 -5.57 -8.28 -9.33
C SER A 3 -5.25 -6.78 -9.25
N LYS A 4 -5.33 -6.08 -10.39
CA LYS A 4 -5.05 -4.64 -10.47
C LYS A 4 -5.82 -3.82 -9.42
N LYS A 5 -7.14 -4.06 -9.30
CA LYS A 5 -8.02 -3.33 -8.36
C LYS A 5 -7.62 -3.52 -6.90
N VAL A 6 -7.20 -4.73 -6.55
CA VAL A 6 -6.72 -5.05 -5.19
C VAL A 6 -5.41 -4.31 -4.92
N ARG A 7 -4.43 -4.44 -5.83
CA ARG A 7 -3.16 -3.74 -5.68
C ARG A 7 -3.36 -2.24 -5.54
N GLU A 8 -4.20 -1.64 -6.39
CA GLU A 8 -4.48 -0.19 -6.36
C GLU A 8 -5.12 0.26 -5.04
N LEU A 9 -6.01 -0.55 -4.44
CA LEU A 9 -6.55 -0.25 -3.10
C LEU A 9 -5.43 -0.14 -2.07
N PHE A 10 -4.62 -1.19 -1.90
CA PHE A 10 -3.59 -1.20 -0.87
C PHE A 10 -2.46 -0.20 -1.14
N VAL A 11 -2.07 -0.02 -2.42
CA VAL A 11 -1.10 1.01 -2.80
C VAL A 11 -1.62 2.41 -2.46
N SER A 12 -2.91 2.69 -2.65
CA SER A 12 -3.45 4.01 -2.32
C SER A 12 -3.34 4.34 -0.82
N LEU A 13 -3.37 3.34 0.06
CA LEU A 13 -3.09 3.53 1.49
C LEU A 13 -1.62 3.88 1.72
N MET A 14 -0.71 3.21 1.01
CA MET A 14 0.74 3.42 1.11
C MET A 14 1.20 4.74 0.46
N GLU A 15 0.37 5.34 -0.39
CA GLU A 15 0.58 6.64 -1.03
C GLU A 15 -0.02 7.79 -0.20
N ALA A 16 -0.69 7.50 0.91
CA ALA A 16 -1.35 8.49 1.75
C ALA A 16 -0.34 9.56 2.22
N SER A 17 -0.60 10.78 1.78
CA SER A 17 0.17 12.01 1.98
C SER A 17 -0.74 13.23 1.73
N ASP A 18 -0.28 14.44 2.05
CA ASP A 18 -1.10 15.67 2.06
C ASP A 18 -1.84 15.95 0.74
N ASP A 19 -1.26 15.59 -0.42
CA ASP A 19 -1.82 15.84 -1.76
C ASP A 19 -2.42 14.58 -2.43
N SER A 20 -2.58 13.50 -1.68
CA SER A 20 -3.03 12.21 -2.22
C SER A 20 -4.56 12.02 -2.12
N PRO A 21 -5.17 11.13 -2.92
CA PRO A 21 -6.60 10.83 -2.83
C PRO A 21 -7.05 10.14 -1.54
N VAL A 22 -6.09 9.65 -0.72
CA VAL A 22 -6.33 8.96 0.53
C VAL A 22 -5.60 9.70 1.64
N SER A 23 -6.34 10.18 2.63
CA SER A 23 -5.75 10.78 3.82
C SER A 23 -5.49 9.71 4.87
N TYR A 24 -4.40 9.86 5.62
CA TYR A 24 -4.09 9.02 6.78
C TYR A 24 -4.00 9.90 8.03
N ASP A 25 -4.71 9.52 9.08
CA ASP A 25 -4.66 10.15 10.40
C ASP A 25 -3.82 9.27 11.34
N VAL A 26 -2.71 9.82 11.83
CA VAL A 26 -1.77 9.12 12.71
C VAL A 26 -2.30 8.94 14.13
N GLU A 27 -3.22 9.79 14.60
CA GLU A 27 -3.76 9.68 15.95
C GLU A 27 -4.78 8.54 16.06
N THR A 28 -5.54 8.32 14.99
CA THR A 28 -6.60 7.31 14.93
C THR A 28 -6.24 6.09 14.08
N GLU A 29 -5.10 6.14 13.39
CA GLU A 29 -4.62 5.16 12.40
C GLU A 29 -5.58 4.91 11.23
N GLN A 30 -6.45 5.87 10.94
CA GLN A 30 -7.52 5.73 9.95
C GLN A 30 -7.08 6.21 8.57
N TYR A 31 -7.51 5.48 7.55
CA TYR A 31 -7.42 5.89 6.16
C TYR A 31 -8.79 6.34 5.66
N SER A 32 -8.88 7.52 5.08
CA SER A 32 -10.11 8.08 4.53
C SER A 32 -9.95 8.43 3.06
N GLY A 33 -10.90 8.00 2.23
CA GLY A 33 -10.87 8.29 0.79
C GLY A 33 -12.01 7.65 0.01
N PHE A 34 -11.90 7.67 -1.31
CA PHE A 34 -12.87 7.03 -2.21
C PHE A 34 -12.30 5.72 -2.74
N PHE A 35 -12.84 4.60 -2.24
CA PHE A 35 -12.36 3.27 -2.58
C PHE A 35 -13.33 2.50 -3.48
N ASN A 36 -12.85 1.39 -4.03
CA ASN A 36 -13.72 0.42 -4.68
C ASN A 36 -14.42 -0.42 -3.59
N ASN A 37 -15.68 -0.13 -3.29
CA ASN A 37 -16.44 -0.79 -2.22
C ASN A 37 -16.43 -2.32 -2.34
N ALA A 38 -16.56 -2.88 -3.55
CA ALA A 38 -16.51 -4.33 -3.73
C ALA A 38 -15.16 -4.96 -3.33
N VAL A 39 -14.06 -4.21 -3.41
CA VAL A 39 -12.74 -4.66 -2.92
C VAL A 39 -12.64 -4.44 -1.41
N VAL A 40 -13.10 -3.30 -0.91
CA VAL A 40 -13.12 -3.00 0.54
C VAL A 40 -13.93 -4.06 1.29
N ASP A 41 -15.18 -4.30 0.89
CA ASP A 41 -16.10 -5.28 1.49
C ASP A 41 -15.45 -6.66 1.54
N LYS A 42 -14.84 -7.10 0.44
CA LYS A 42 -14.12 -8.38 0.38
C LYS A 42 -12.98 -8.45 1.41
N TYR A 43 -12.19 -7.38 1.56
CA TYR A 43 -11.05 -7.39 2.47
C TYR A 43 -11.44 -7.12 3.93
N ILE A 44 -12.65 -6.60 4.18
CA ILE A 44 -13.30 -6.63 5.48
C ILE A 44 -13.69 -8.07 5.84
N GLU A 45 -14.34 -8.79 4.94
CA GLU A 45 -14.71 -10.21 5.16
C GLU A 45 -13.48 -11.11 5.42
N LEU A 46 -12.34 -10.79 4.80
CA LEU A 46 -11.07 -11.48 5.02
C LEU A 46 -10.34 -11.02 6.30
N GLY A 47 -10.87 -10.03 7.03
CA GLY A 47 -10.30 -9.51 8.27
C GLY A 47 -9.05 -8.64 8.09
N ALA A 48 -8.73 -8.22 6.86
CA ALA A 48 -7.58 -7.36 6.57
C ALA A 48 -7.91 -5.87 6.79
N LEU A 49 -9.18 -5.49 6.61
CA LEU A 49 -9.68 -4.13 6.80
C LEU A 49 -10.81 -4.12 7.82
N GLU A 50 -10.98 -2.99 8.50
CA GLU A 50 -12.14 -2.71 9.33
C GLU A 50 -12.81 -1.42 8.84
N LEU A 51 -14.14 -1.42 8.75
CA LEU A 51 -14.91 -0.25 8.37
C LEU A 51 -15.21 0.59 9.62
N VAL A 52 -14.78 1.85 9.63
CA VAL A 52 -15.08 2.82 10.70
C VAL A 52 -16.30 3.66 10.32
N GLU A 53 -16.29 4.22 9.11
CA GLU A 53 -17.37 5.05 8.59
C GLU A 53 -17.57 4.79 7.10
N GLY A 54 -18.84 4.69 6.67
CA GLY A 54 -19.20 4.53 5.27
C GLY A 54 -20.53 5.23 4.97
N GLY A 55 -20.78 5.54 3.68
CA GLY A 55 -22.00 6.22 3.27
C GLY A 55 -21.85 6.98 1.95
N SER A 56 -22.51 8.15 1.85
CA SER A 56 -22.45 9.01 0.66
C SER A 56 -21.18 9.88 0.56
N GLY A 57 -20.31 9.82 1.58
CA GLY A 57 -19.06 10.56 1.67
C GLY A 57 -17.82 9.70 1.39
N ALA A 58 -16.66 10.15 1.88
CA ALA A 58 -15.47 9.33 1.92
C ALA A 58 -15.67 8.13 2.85
N THR A 59 -15.11 7.00 2.48
CA THR A 59 -15.09 5.80 3.33
C THR A 59 -13.87 5.87 4.23
N THR A 60 -14.04 5.55 5.50
CA THR A 60 -12.97 5.51 6.50
C THR A 60 -12.75 4.07 6.96
N ILE A 61 -11.51 3.61 6.87
CA ILE A 61 -11.11 2.23 7.17
C ILE A 61 -9.86 2.18 8.04
N LEU A 62 -9.72 1.09 8.80
CA LEU A 62 -8.47 0.68 9.45
C LEU A 62 -7.83 -0.47 8.68
N LEU A 63 -6.50 -0.54 8.72
CA LEU A 63 -5.71 -1.65 8.20
C LEU A 63 -5.27 -2.53 9.38
N ASN A 64 -5.81 -3.75 9.45
CA ASN A 64 -5.48 -4.67 10.53
C ASN A 64 -4.03 -5.15 10.41
N ASN A 65 -3.33 -5.24 11.55
CA ASN A 65 -1.90 -5.55 11.63
C ASN A 65 -1.07 -4.62 10.71
N ARG A 66 -1.31 -3.30 10.80
CA ARG A 66 -0.68 -2.28 9.96
C ARG A 66 0.85 -2.40 9.95
N ASP A 67 1.48 -2.59 11.10
CA ASP A 67 2.96 -2.70 11.18
C ASP A 67 3.52 -3.89 10.40
N ASP A 68 2.87 -5.06 10.50
CA ASP A 68 3.25 -6.26 9.73
C ASP A 68 3.01 -6.03 8.23
N PHE A 69 1.95 -5.30 7.88
CA PHE A 69 1.67 -4.93 6.50
C PHE A 69 2.76 -3.99 5.96
N LEU A 70 3.04 -2.88 6.64
CA LEU A 70 4.04 -1.88 6.23
C LEU A 70 5.42 -2.49 6.05
N SER A 71 5.89 -3.21 7.07
CA SER A 71 7.19 -3.87 7.05
C SER A 71 7.31 -4.87 5.90
N SER A 72 6.29 -5.71 5.69
CA SER A 72 6.28 -6.70 4.61
C SER A 72 6.16 -6.04 3.22
N PHE A 73 5.36 -4.97 3.09
CA PHE A 73 5.23 -4.20 1.84
C PHE A 73 6.56 -3.56 1.42
N ALA A 74 7.24 -2.89 2.36
CA ALA A 74 8.56 -2.31 2.13
C ALA A 74 9.60 -3.38 1.77
N ALA A 75 9.55 -4.55 2.42
CA ALA A 75 10.41 -5.68 2.06
C ALA A 75 10.15 -6.15 0.62
N GLY A 76 8.88 -6.23 0.20
CA GLY A 76 8.51 -6.56 -1.18
C GLY A 76 9.10 -5.62 -2.21
N ILE A 77 9.03 -4.30 -1.95
CA ILE A 77 9.66 -3.28 -2.81
C ILE A 77 11.18 -3.49 -2.85
N ARG A 78 11.82 -3.64 -1.69
CA ARG A 78 13.27 -3.80 -1.60
C ARG A 78 13.76 -5.03 -2.39
N GLU A 79 13.10 -6.17 -2.22
CA GLU A 79 13.46 -7.40 -2.93
C GLU A 79 13.25 -7.28 -4.45
N ALA A 80 12.15 -6.66 -4.88
CA ALA A 80 11.94 -6.36 -6.28
C ALA A 80 13.05 -5.44 -6.85
N ASN A 81 13.49 -4.45 -6.07
CA ASN A 81 14.55 -3.52 -6.48
C ASN A 81 15.92 -4.21 -6.59
N ASN A 82 16.18 -5.18 -5.71
CA ASN A 82 17.40 -5.99 -5.72
C ASN A 82 17.41 -7.02 -6.88
N GLY A 83 16.30 -7.19 -7.60
CA GLY A 83 16.16 -8.21 -8.64
C GLY A 83 15.96 -9.62 -8.07
N SER A 84 15.58 -9.74 -6.80
CA SER A 84 15.16 -10.99 -6.16
C SER A 84 13.80 -11.46 -6.70
N ASP A 85 13.47 -12.73 -6.48
CA ASP A 85 12.18 -13.31 -6.90
C ASP A 85 11.06 -13.08 -5.86
N GLN A 86 9.81 -13.23 -6.28
CA GLN A 86 8.62 -13.09 -5.44
C GLN A 86 8.50 -14.21 -4.38
N SER A 87 9.18 -15.35 -4.55
CA SER A 87 9.17 -16.47 -3.58
C SER A 87 9.65 -16.09 -2.17
N TYR A 88 10.35 -14.96 -1.99
CA TYR A 88 10.68 -14.43 -0.67
C TYR A 88 9.46 -14.00 0.16
N ALA A 89 8.28 -13.90 -0.45
CA ALA A 89 7.02 -13.64 0.26
C ALA A 89 6.76 -14.67 1.38
N ASP A 90 7.17 -15.93 1.20
CA ASP A 90 6.91 -17.02 2.15
C ASP A 90 7.63 -16.85 3.49
N TYR A 91 8.64 -15.97 3.56
CA TYR A 91 9.40 -15.67 4.78
C TYR A 91 8.93 -14.40 5.50
N ASN A 92 7.88 -13.73 5.01
CA ASN A 92 7.40 -12.48 5.57
C ASN A 92 6.20 -12.71 6.50
N ALA A 93 6.06 -11.84 7.51
CA ALA A 93 4.91 -11.84 8.42
C ALA A 93 3.58 -11.66 7.66
N ASN A 94 3.60 -10.90 6.56
CA ASN A 94 2.47 -10.72 5.68
C ASN A 94 2.87 -10.97 4.19
N PRO A 95 2.77 -12.22 3.71
CA PRO A 95 3.12 -12.58 2.32
C PRO A 95 2.27 -11.84 1.27
N PHE A 96 1.04 -11.46 1.63
CA PHE A 96 0.17 -10.67 0.77
C PHE A 96 0.73 -9.26 0.60
N ALA A 97 1.02 -8.55 1.69
CA ALA A 97 1.60 -7.20 1.65
C ALA A 97 2.93 -7.17 0.89
N PHE A 98 3.80 -8.16 1.13
CA PHE A 98 5.03 -8.34 0.36
C PHE A 98 4.76 -8.40 -1.14
N SER A 99 3.82 -9.24 -1.55
CA SER A 99 3.45 -9.39 -2.95
C SER A 99 2.87 -8.11 -3.56
N VAL A 100 2.10 -7.32 -2.79
CA VAL A 100 1.60 -6.01 -3.25
C VAL A 100 2.77 -5.07 -3.52
N GLY A 101 3.71 -4.92 -2.57
CA GLY A 101 4.88 -4.05 -2.72
C GLY A 101 5.79 -4.46 -3.87
N TYR A 102 6.07 -5.77 -3.97
CA TYR A 102 6.87 -6.36 -5.04
C TYR A 102 6.27 -6.08 -6.43
N GLU A 103 4.97 -6.36 -6.61
CA GLU A 103 4.29 -6.09 -7.87
C GLU A 103 4.21 -4.60 -8.17
N HIS A 104 4.02 -3.76 -7.14
CA HIS A 104 3.90 -2.31 -7.31
C HIS A 104 5.18 -1.69 -7.88
N LEU A 105 6.37 -2.04 -7.35
CA LEU A 105 7.62 -1.56 -7.90
C LEU A 105 7.76 -1.91 -9.39
N HIS A 106 7.44 -3.14 -9.77
CA HIS A 106 7.49 -3.57 -11.17
C HIS A 106 6.54 -2.78 -12.07
N GLN A 107 5.37 -2.37 -11.56
CA GLN A 107 4.42 -1.54 -12.33
C GLN A 107 4.90 -0.10 -12.44
N VAL A 108 5.51 0.44 -11.39
CA VAL A 108 6.15 1.76 -11.41
C VAL A 108 7.32 1.78 -12.40
N ALA A 109 8.19 0.78 -12.37
CA ALA A 109 9.35 0.66 -13.26
C ALA A 109 8.98 0.57 -14.76
N LYS A 110 7.78 0.07 -15.09
CA LYS A 110 7.26 0.04 -16.47
C LYS A 110 6.84 1.43 -16.99
N LYS A 111 6.65 2.42 -16.12
CA LYS A 111 6.25 3.77 -16.53
C LYS A 111 7.44 4.48 -17.19
N LYS A 112 7.26 4.93 -18.43
CA LYS A 112 8.31 5.61 -19.22
C LYS A 112 8.76 6.97 -18.66
N ARG A 113 7.93 7.61 -17.82
CA ARG A 113 8.23 8.89 -17.18
C ARG A 113 8.65 8.62 -15.74
N LYS A 114 9.78 9.20 -15.31
CA LYS A 114 10.15 9.23 -13.90
C LYS A 114 9.05 9.93 -13.12
N LEU A 115 8.57 9.28 -12.06
CA LEU A 115 7.60 9.87 -11.13
C LEU A 115 8.37 10.78 -10.16
N SER A 116 8.83 11.94 -10.66
CA SER A 116 9.56 12.90 -9.83
C SER A 116 8.68 13.31 -8.64
N GLY A 117 9.20 13.18 -7.42
CA GLY A 117 8.47 13.52 -6.21
C GLY A 117 7.39 12.49 -5.82
N TYR A 118 7.51 11.25 -6.29
CA TYR A 118 6.60 10.18 -5.90
C TYR A 118 6.83 9.77 -4.44
N ILE A 119 5.76 9.81 -3.64
CA ILE A 119 5.78 9.45 -2.23
C ILE A 119 4.92 8.20 -2.06
N CYS A 120 5.55 7.12 -1.61
CA CYS A 120 4.89 5.86 -1.29
C CYS A 120 5.73 5.12 -0.24
N HIS A 121 5.09 4.49 0.74
CA HIS A 121 5.77 3.75 1.78
C HIS A 121 6.76 2.73 1.19
N GLY A 122 7.97 2.64 1.72
CA GLY A 122 8.98 1.70 1.23
C GLY A 122 9.71 2.12 -0.05
N PHE A 123 9.32 3.22 -0.71
CA PHE A 123 10.09 3.81 -1.82
C PHE A 123 11.13 4.80 -1.30
N GLU A 124 12.27 4.87 -1.99
CA GLU A 124 13.25 5.93 -1.79
C GLU A 124 12.68 7.26 -2.30
N ARG A 125 12.80 8.32 -1.50
CA ARG A 125 12.37 9.66 -1.90
C ARG A 125 13.46 10.37 -2.67
N ASP A 126 13.09 10.97 -3.80
CA ASP A 126 14.02 11.75 -4.64
C ASP A 126 14.69 12.93 -3.92
N ASP A 127 14.01 13.52 -2.91
CA ASP A 127 14.45 14.74 -2.22
C ASP A 127 15.40 14.47 -1.04
N THR A 128 15.30 13.31 -0.41
CA THR A 128 16.10 12.94 0.78
C THR A 128 17.04 11.77 0.54
N GLY A 129 16.81 10.96 -0.49
CA GLY A 129 17.51 9.69 -0.71
C GLY A 129 17.23 8.64 0.37
N LEU A 130 16.21 8.85 1.21
CA LEU A 130 15.82 7.95 2.29
C LEU A 130 14.51 7.24 1.93
N ILE A 131 14.32 6.03 2.49
CA ILE A 131 13.07 5.29 2.35
C ILE A 131 11.94 6.02 3.09
N HIS A 132 10.84 6.29 2.39
CA HIS A 132 9.65 6.87 3.00
C HIS A 132 8.99 5.87 3.97
N GLN A 133 8.65 6.37 5.15
CA GLN A 133 7.94 5.66 6.20
C GLN A 133 6.69 6.47 6.55
N GLN A 134 5.57 5.78 6.75
CA GLN A 134 4.27 6.33 7.16
C GLN A 134 4.01 6.00 8.62
#